data_AF-A0AB72ZEE0-F1
#
_entry.id   AF-A0AB72ZEE0-F1
#
_cell.length_a   1.000
_cell.length_b   1.000
_cell.length_c   1.000
_cell.angle_alpha   90.00
_cell.angle_beta   90.00
_cell.angle_gamma   90.00
#
_symmetry.space_group_name_H-M   'P 1'
#
loop_
_entity.id
_entity.type
_entity.pdbx_description
1 polymer ?
#
loop_
_entity_poly.entity_id
_entity_poly.type
_entity_poly.pdbx_seq_one_letter_code
_entity_poly.pdbx_strand_id
1 'polypeptide(L)'
;MLAEENVSVSLTCTNRELPLSLRVGDINQLSTDSPSFATFRNITRPSVPLYPVLDGGLHWSLLSNMSLNYMSLLDKDALKQILHTYDFPSLHNRQSARASQKKLDAIQRIETQPIDRLFRGLPVRGLQTTLWLEQGAFSSEGELYLFSTVLARFFSLYASVNAFHLLKVINLDNQECYEWPVQTGQHALM
;
A
#
# COMPACT_ATOMS: atom_id res chain seq x y z
N MET A 1 56.80 5.13 -1.76
CA MET A 1 56.19 6.46 -1.88
C MET A 1 54.85 6.22 -2.58
N LEU A 2 53.75 6.17 -1.84
CA LEU A 2 52.42 5.94 -2.44
C LEU A 2 52.03 7.21 -3.21
N ALA A 3 51.65 7.07 -4.47
CA ALA A 3 51.23 8.19 -5.31
C ALA A 3 49.89 8.74 -4.80
N GLU A 4 49.81 10.06 -4.63
CA GLU A 4 48.53 10.72 -4.33
C GLU A 4 47.66 10.72 -5.59
N GLU A 5 46.49 10.09 -5.49
CA GLU A 5 45.46 10.12 -6.53
C GLU A 5 44.23 10.87 -6.01
N ASN A 6 43.72 11.80 -6.82
CA ASN A 6 42.52 12.57 -6.50
C ASN A 6 41.29 11.85 -7.07
N VAL A 7 40.33 11.54 -6.20
CA VAL A 7 39.04 10.97 -6.60
C VAL A 7 37.94 12.02 -6.41
N SER A 8 37.21 12.31 -7.49
CA SER A 8 35.99 13.13 -7.45
C SER A 8 34.77 12.22 -7.42
N VAL A 9 33.87 12.42 -6.46
CA VAL A 9 32.64 11.64 -6.32
C VAL A 9 31.45 12.57 -6.23
N SER A 10 30.38 12.23 -6.93
CA SER A 10 29.05 12.84 -6.77
C SER A 10 28.20 11.92 -5.92
N LEU A 11 27.57 12.47 -4.88
CA LEU A 11 26.76 11.72 -3.92
C LEU A 11 25.39 12.37 -3.75
N THR A 12 24.35 11.55 -3.58
CA THR A 12 23.02 12.00 -3.17
C THR A 12 22.86 11.73 -1.68
N CYS A 13 22.65 12.79 -0.90
CA CYS A 13 22.58 12.74 0.56
C CYS A 13 21.19 13.17 1.07
N THR A 14 20.87 12.82 2.31
CA THR A 14 19.63 13.23 3.01
C THR A 14 19.96 13.84 4.37
N ASN A 15 19.09 14.74 4.85
CA ASN A 15 19.24 15.44 6.13
C ASN A 15 18.60 14.69 7.33
N ARG A 16 18.16 13.45 7.13
CA ARG A 16 17.61 12.55 8.18
C ARG A 16 16.51 13.23 9.00
N GLU A 17 16.71 13.41 10.30
CA GLU A 17 15.73 13.97 11.24
C GLU A 17 15.70 15.49 11.28
N LEU A 18 16.66 16.18 10.65
CA LEU A 18 16.72 17.65 10.65
C LEU A 18 15.39 18.31 10.20
N PRO A 19 14.68 17.81 9.15
CA PRO A 19 13.40 18.37 8.72
C PRO A 19 12.29 18.27 9.76
N LEU A 20 12.41 17.42 10.79
CA LEU A 20 11.37 17.27 11.83
C LEU A 20 11.25 18.50 12.74
N SER A 21 12.26 19.36 12.75
CA SER A 21 12.21 20.65 13.44
C SER A 21 11.28 21.67 12.74
N LEU A 22 10.94 21.44 11.47
CA LEU A 22 10.12 22.34 10.66
C LEU A 22 8.63 22.19 10.99
N ARG A 23 7.96 23.33 11.07
CA ARG A 23 6.51 23.45 11.27
C ARG A 23 5.79 23.61 9.93
N VAL A 24 4.47 23.58 10.00
CA VAL A 24 3.61 23.92 8.87
C VAL A 24 3.85 25.39 8.53
N GLY A 25 4.21 25.68 7.29
CA GLY A 25 4.53 27.03 6.82
C GLY A 25 6.02 27.34 6.68
N ASP A 26 6.91 26.54 7.27
CA ASP A 26 8.35 26.83 7.31
C ASP A 26 9.06 26.53 5.98
N ILE A 27 8.52 25.62 5.17
CA ILE A 27 9.04 25.34 3.82
C ILE A 27 8.40 26.34 2.85
N ASN A 28 9.01 27.51 2.72
CA ASN A 28 8.44 28.66 1.99
C ASN A 28 9.44 29.40 1.08
N GLN A 29 10.68 28.91 0.95
CA GLN A 29 11.70 29.55 0.13
C GLN A 29 11.51 29.26 -1.36
N LEU A 30 11.76 30.28 -2.19
CA LEU A 30 11.72 30.21 -3.65
C LEU A 30 13.03 29.64 -4.20
N SER A 31 12.95 28.79 -5.22
CA SER A 31 14.10 28.44 -6.07
C SER A 31 14.25 29.47 -7.21
N THR A 32 15.44 29.55 -7.82
CA THR A 32 15.74 30.44 -8.97
C THR A 32 14.75 30.29 -10.12
N ASP A 33 14.17 29.10 -10.29
CA ASP A 33 13.19 28.78 -11.35
C ASP A 33 11.72 29.00 -10.93
N SER A 34 11.47 29.59 -9.75
CA SER A 34 10.10 29.74 -9.22
C SER A 34 9.40 30.99 -9.78
N PRO A 35 8.11 30.92 -10.15
CA PRO A 35 7.37 32.09 -10.62
C PRO A 35 7.24 33.16 -9.53
N SER A 36 7.46 34.44 -9.88
CA SER A 36 7.44 35.57 -8.93
C SER A 36 6.07 35.87 -8.33
N PHE A 37 4.98 35.37 -8.93
CA PHE A 37 3.61 35.59 -8.48
C PHE A 37 3.07 34.47 -7.57
N ALA A 38 3.82 33.38 -7.37
CA ALA A 38 3.39 32.23 -6.59
C ALA A 38 3.96 32.27 -5.16
N THR A 39 3.13 31.94 -4.18
CA THR A 39 3.55 31.77 -2.78
C THR A 39 3.61 30.29 -2.42
N PHE A 40 4.66 29.90 -1.69
CA PHE A 40 4.90 28.51 -1.33
C PHE A 40 4.85 28.35 0.18
N ARG A 41 4.21 27.28 0.63
CA ARG A 41 4.24 26.83 2.03
C ARG A 41 3.90 25.35 2.09
N ASN A 42 4.55 24.59 2.97
CA ASN A 42 4.09 23.24 3.30
C ASN A 42 2.78 23.31 4.09
N ILE A 43 1.84 22.44 3.72
CA ILE A 43 0.53 22.30 4.39
C ILE A 43 0.53 21.27 5.53
N THR A 44 1.55 20.40 5.54
CA THR A 44 1.76 19.37 6.55
C THR A 44 3.19 19.42 7.06
N ARG A 45 3.43 18.84 8.24
CA ARG A 45 4.80 18.67 8.75
C ARG A 45 5.54 17.62 7.92
N PRO A 46 6.87 17.74 7.75
CA PRO A 46 7.67 16.68 7.14
C PRO A 46 7.46 15.35 7.86
N SER A 47 7.38 14.27 7.09
CA SER A 47 7.25 12.92 7.63
C SER A 47 8.52 12.49 8.36
N VAL A 48 8.36 11.65 9.38
CA VAL A 48 9.49 11.00 10.07
C VAL A 48 10.23 10.10 9.08
N PRO A 49 11.58 10.15 8.99
CA PRO A 49 12.33 9.21 8.20
C PRO A 49 12.14 7.79 8.75
N LEU A 50 11.80 6.85 7.88
CA LEU A 50 11.74 5.43 8.22
C LEU A 50 13.06 4.79 7.79
N TYR A 51 13.79 4.22 8.74
CA TYR A 51 15.09 3.61 8.47
C TYR A 51 14.91 2.15 8.09
N PRO A 52 15.57 1.66 7.03
CA PRO A 52 15.41 0.26 6.62
C PRO A 52 15.86 -0.67 7.75
N VAL A 53 15.04 -1.68 8.03
CA VAL A 53 15.41 -2.75 8.95
C VAL A 53 16.33 -3.71 8.18
N LEU A 54 17.59 -3.82 8.62
CA LEU A 54 18.60 -4.69 8.00
C LEU A 54 18.49 -6.16 8.45
N ASP A 55 17.34 -6.55 9.01
CA ASP A 55 17.09 -7.92 9.47
C ASP A 55 16.79 -8.84 8.27
N GLY A 56 17.35 -10.05 8.30
CA GLY A 56 17.20 -11.05 7.25
C GLY A 56 15.76 -11.56 7.09
N GLY A 57 14.97 -11.54 8.17
CA GLY A 57 13.58 -12.02 8.15
C GLY A 57 12.65 -11.23 7.22
N LEU A 58 12.83 -9.91 7.15
CA LEU A 58 12.05 -9.05 6.25
C LEU A 58 12.36 -9.35 4.78
N HIS A 59 13.63 -9.58 4.46
CA HIS A 59 14.07 -9.92 3.10
C HIS A 59 13.42 -11.23 2.62
N TRP A 60 13.40 -12.26 3.47
CA TRP A 60 12.74 -13.53 3.16
C TRP A 60 11.22 -13.38 3.00
N SER A 61 10.58 -12.56 3.83
CA SER A 61 9.15 -12.28 3.72
C SER A 61 8.82 -11.57 2.40
N LEU A 62 9.63 -10.60 1.99
CA LEU A 62 9.48 -9.92 0.70
C LEU A 62 9.69 -10.86 -0.49
N LEU A 63 10.72 -11.71 -0.46
CA LEU A 63 10.96 -12.72 -1.49
C LEU A 63 9.79 -13.70 -1.59
N SER A 64 9.28 -14.17 -0.45
CA SER A 64 8.10 -15.01 -0.40
C SER A 64 6.88 -14.31 -1.01
N ASN A 65 6.69 -13.03 -0.71
CA ASN A 65 5.60 -12.23 -1.27
C ASN A 65 5.73 -12.01 -2.79
N MET A 66 6.94 -11.98 -3.33
CA MET A 66 7.17 -11.87 -4.79
C MET A 66 6.97 -13.22 -5.50
N SER A 67 7.18 -14.34 -4.80
CA SER A 67 6.95 -15.69 -5.32
C SER A 67 5.52 -16.21 -5.14
N LEU A 68 4.62 -15.36 -4.62
CA LEU A 68 3.30 -15.74 -4.14
C LEU A 68 2.48 -16.47 -5.22
N ASN A 69 2.08 -17.69 -4.88
CA ASN A 69 0.95 -18.36 -5.54
C ASN A 69 -0.35 -17.73 -5.01
N TYR A 70 -1.23 -17.35 -5.94
CA TYR A 70 -2.49 -16.65 -5.68
C TYR A 70 -3.38 -17.29 -4.59
N MET A 71 -3.23 -18.60 -4.35
CA MET A 71 -3.99 -19.35 -3.35
C MET A 71 -3.81 -18.84 -1.91
N SER A 72 -2.66 -18.23 -1.60
CA SER A 72 -2.41 -17.64 -0.28
C SER A 72 -3.22 -16.35 -0.04
N LEU A 73 -3.69 -15.67 -1.09
CA LEU A 73 -4.53 -14.46 -0.95
C LEU A 73 -5.99 -14.76 -0.61
N LEU A 74 -6.37 -16.04 -0.64
CA LEU A 74 -7.70 -16.51 -0.31
C LEU A 74 -7.88 -16.73 1.20
N ASP A 75 -6.78 -16.77 1.95
CA ASP A 75 -6.77 -16.96 3.38
C ASP A 75 -6.61 -15.61 4.12
N LYS A 76 -7.37 -15.47 5.21
CA LYS A 76 -7.41 -14.24 6.00
C LYS A 76 -6.06 -13.94 6.65
N ASP A 77 -5.45 -14.96 7.25
CA ASP A 77 -4.25 -14.78 8.06
C ASP A 77 -3.04 -14.56 7.15
N ALA A 78 -2.99 -15.26 6.02
CA ALA A 78 -2.00 -15.01 4.98
C ALA A 78 -2.12 -13.58 4.40
N LEU A 79 -3.33 -13.09 4.10
CA LEU A 79 -3.53 -11.71 3.65
C LEU A 79 -3.03 -10.70 4.69
N LYS A 80 -3.35 -10.90 5.97
CA LYS A 80 -2.87 -10.04 7.07
C LYS A 80 -1.35 -10.03 7.15
N GLN A 81 -0.69 -11.18 7.03
CA GLN A 81 0.77 -11.28 7.05
C GLN A 81 1.42 -10.52 5.88
N ILE A 82 0.84 -10.65 4.68
CA ILE A 82 1.33 -9.93 3.50
C ILE A 82 1.21 -8.43 3.72
N LEU A 83 0.04 -7.94 4.15
CA LEU A 83 -0.18 -6.52 4.43
C LEU A 83 0.73 -5.99 5.53
N HIS A 84 0.95 -6.77 6.59
CA HIS A 84 1.86 -6.43 7.68
C HIS A 84 3.32 -6.28 7.19
N THR A 85 3.74 -7.04 6.17
CA THR A 85 5.09 -6.92 5.59
C THR A 85 5.35 -5.53 5.00
N TYR A 86 4.31 -4.83 4.55
CA TYR A 86 4.40 -3.48 3.99
C TYR A 86 4.19 -2.36 5.02
N ASP A 87 3.94 -2.70 6.29
CA ASP A 87 3.73 -1.72 7.36
C ASP A 87 5.07 -1.26 7.98
N PHE A 88 5.87 -0.55 7.21
CA PHE A 88 7.14 0.01 7.70
C PHE A 88 6.97 0.98 8.90
N PRO A 89 5.92 1.83 8.96
CA PRO A 89 5.69 2.67 10.12
C PRO A 89 5.53 1.89 11.44
N SER A 90 4.97 0.67 11.41
CA SER A 90 4.84 -0.15 12.63
C SER A 90 6.17 -0.52 13.27
N LEU A 91 7.23 -0.67 12.46
CA LEU A 91 8.57 -1.08 12.91
C LEU A 91 9.23 -0.01 13.78
N HIS A 92 8.87 1.27 13.58
CA HIS A 92 9.49 2.41 14.25
C HIS A 92 8.62 3.03 15.34
N ASN A 93 7.30 2.81 15.32
CA ASN A 93 6.39 3.44 16.27
C ASN A 93 5.30 2.47 16.75
N ARG A 94 5.21 2.31 18.08
CA ARG A 94 4.24 1.40 18.71
C ARG A 94 2.79 1.84 18.54
N GLN A 95 2.54 3.15 18.40
CA GLN A 95 1.20 3.68 18.16
C GLN A 95 0.73 3.38 16.74
N SER A 96 1.59 3.56 15.72
CA SER A 96 1.28 3.16 14.34
C SER A 96 1.08 1.65 14.27
N ALA A 97 1.95 0.85 14.90
CA ALA A 97 1.80 -0.60 14.96
C ALA A 97 0.43 -1.02 15.50
N ARG A 98 -0.01 -0.41 16.62
CA ARG A 98 -1.34 -0.68 17.19
C ARG A 98 -2.48 -0.24 16.27
N ALA A 99 -2.34 0.91 15.61
CA ALA A 99 -3.36 1.42 14.70
C ALA A 99 -3.50 0.53 13.47
N SER A 100 -2.39 0.12 12.85
CA SER A 100 -2.39 -0.81 11.73
C SER A 100 -2.91 -2.19 12.13
N GLN A 101 -2.47 -2.72 13.28
CA GLN A 101 -2.96 -4.01 13.78
C GLN A 101 -4.48 -3.99 13.97
N LYS A 102 -5.04 -2.92 14.53
CA LYS A 102 -6.50 -2.75 14.63
C LYS A 102 -7.19 -2.82 13.27
N LYS A 103 -6.65 -2.16 12.24
CA LYS A 103 -7.20 -2.20 10.87
C LYS A 103 -7.09 -3.59 10.25
N LEU A 104 -6.00 -4.32 10.50
CA LEU A 104 -5.86 -5.71 10.06
C LEU A 104 -6.84 -6.62 10.79
N ASP A 105 -7.04 -6.42 12.09
CA ASP A 105 -7.98 -7.17 12.91
C ASP A 105 -9.44 -6.93 12.51
N ALA A 106 -9.73 -5.75 11.94
CA ALA A 106 -11.02 -5.41 11.36
C ALA A 106 -11.45 -6.32 10.19
N ILE A 107 -10.51 -7.02 9.55
CA ILE A 107 -10.81 -8.03 8.53
C ILE A 107 -11.36 -9.26 9.27
N GLN A 108 -12.69 -9.39 9.31
CA GLN A 108 -13.36 -10.45 10.05
C GLN A 108 -13.46 -11.74 9.21
N ARG A 109 -13.78 -11.60 7.93
CA ARG A 109 -13.97 -12.71 6.99
C ARG A 109 -13.47 -12.34 5.60
N ILE A 110 -12.96 -13.35 4.91
CA ILE A 110 -12.65 -13.31 3.49
C ILE A 110 -13.28 -14.54 2.84
N GLU A 111 -13.91 -14.35 1.70
CA GLU A 111 -14.39 -15.44 0.86
C GLU A 111 -14.05 -15.15 -0.58
N THR A 112 -13.55 -16.15 -1.29
CA THR A 112 -13.27 -16.01 -2.71
C THR A 112 -13.93 -17.12 -3.48
N GLN A 113 -14.61 -16.74 -4.56
CA GLN A 113 -15.28 -17.66 -5.45
C GLN A 113 -14.88 -17.42 -6.91
N PRO A 114 -14.77 -18.47 -7.73
CA PRO A 114 -14.58 -18.31 -9.16
C PRO A 114 -15.84 -17.76 -9.81
N ILE A 115 -15.65 -16.85 -10.76
CA ILE A 115 -16.72 -16.25 -11.55
C ILE A 115 -16.31 -16.20 -13.01
N ASP A 116 -17.25 -16.41 -13.91
CA ASP A 116 -17.02 -16.32 -15.35
C ASP A 116 -17.71 -15.05 -15.88
N ARG A 117 -17.00 -14.22 -16.66
CA ARG A 117 -17.57 -13.04 -17.33
C ARG A 117 -17.23 -13.05 -18.82
N LEU A 118 -18.15 -12.55 -19.62
CA LEU A 118 -17.89 -12.30 -21.04
C LEU A 118 -17.13 -10.98 -21.20
N PHE A 119 -15.93 -11.04 -21.77
CA PHE A 119 -15.17 -9.87 -22.18
C PHE A 119 -15.01 -9.91 -23.69
N ARG A 120 -15.56 -8.90 -24.39
CA ARG A 120 -15.54 -8.83 -25.88
C ARG A 120 -16.03 -10.11 -26.58
N GLY A 121 -16.99 -10.82 -25.99
CA GLY A 121 -17.55 -12.06 -26.54
C GLY A 121 -16.79 -13.34 -26.18
N LEU A 122 -15.66 -13.24 -25.47
CA LEU A 122 -14.91 -14.40 -24.97
C LEU A 122 -15.22 -14.62 -23.48
N PRO A 123 -15.48 -15.87 -23.05
CA PRO A 123 -15.61 -16.18 -21.63
C PRO A 123 -14.23 -16.11 -20.98
N VAL A 124 -14.09 -15.19 -20.03
CA VAL A 124 -12.90 -15.03 -19.20
C VAL A 124 -13.25 -15.52 -17.79
N ARG A 125 -12.40 -16.37 -17.22
CA ARG A 125 -12.53 -16.80 -15.84
C ARG A 125 -11.81 -15.81 -14.93
N GLY A 126 -12.48 -15.40 -13.87
CA GLY A 126 -11.96 -14.52 -12.84
C GLY A 126 -12.32 -15.01 -11.45
N LEU A 127 -11.99 -14.19 -10.47
CA LEU A 127 -12.25 -14.44 -9.07
C LEU A 127 -12.94 -13.24 -8.45
N GLN A 128 -13.91 -13.49 -7.59
CA GLN A 128 -14.54 -12.47 -6.76
C GLN A 128 -14.19 -12.73 -5.31
N THR A 129 -13.49 -11.79 -4.68
CA THR A 129 -13.23 -11.81 -3.25
C THR A 129 -14.22 -10.89 -2.55
N THR A 130 -14.88 -11.41 -1.53
CA THR A 130 -15.73 -10.65 -0.62
C THR A 130 -15.01 -10.52 0.72
N LEU A 131 -14.85 -9.29 1.20
CA LEU A 131 -14.32 -8.99 2.53
C LEU A 131 -15.43 -8.47 3.43
N TRP A 132 -15.42 -8.90 4.68
CA TRP A 132 -16.25 -8.34 5.73
C TRP A 132 -15.35 -7.56 6.67
N LEU A 133 -15.57 -6.24 6.71
CA LEU A 133 -14.76 -5.31 7.49
C LEU A 133 -15.61 -4.68 8.60
N GLU A 134 -15.03 -4.58 9.79
CA GLU A 134 -15.58 -3.83 10.92
C GLU A 134 -15.14 -2.36 10.81
N GLN A 135 -16.08 -1.42 10.70
CA GLN A 135 -15.76 0.01 10.50
C GLN A 135 -15.19 0.64 11.77
N GLY A 136 -15.53 0.15 12.97
CA GLY A 136 -15.02 0.67 14.26
C GLY A 136 -13.49 0.69 14.41
N ALA A 137 -12.75 -0.05 13.58
CA ALA A 137 -11.28 -0.03 13.55
C ALA A 137 -10.68 1.09 12.67
N PHE A 138 -11.51 1.73 11.84
CA PHE A 138 -11.14 2.83 10.95
C PHE A 138 -11.62 4.16 11.54
N SER A 139 -10.97 5.27 11.18
CA SER A 139 -11.33 6.61 11.67
C SER A 139 -12.64 7.12 11.06
N SER A 140 -12.97 6.63 9.87
CA SER A 140 -14.19 6.97 9.14
C SER A 140 -14.50 5.91 8.08
N GLU A 141 -15.73 5.92 7.57
CA GLU A 141 -16.14 5.12 6.41
C GLU A 141 -15.27 5.42 5.18
N GLY A 142 -14.89 6.68 4.96
CA GLY A 142 -13.99 7.06 3.87
C GLY A 142 -12.61 6.43 3.96
N GLU A 143 -12.09 6.20 5.18
CA GLU A 143 -10.83 5.49 5.38
C GLU A 143 -10.97 4.00 5.06
N LEU A 144 -12.07 3.36 5.47
CA LEU A 144 -12.39 1.98 5.10
C LEU A 144 -12.52 1.82 3.59
N TYR A 145 -13.21 2.75 2.92
CA TYR A 145 -13.35 2.77 1.47
C TYR A 145 -11.99 2.93 0.76
N LEU A 146 -11.14 3.85 1.24
CA LEU A 146 -9.80 4.04 0.69
C LEU A 146 -8.94 2.78 0.87
N PHE A 147 -8.95 2.18 2.07
CA PHE A 147 -8.24 0.94 2.35
C PHE A 147 -8.68 -0.18 1.39
N SER A 148 -9.99 -0.34 1.21
CA SER A 148 -10.58 -1.30 0.28
C SER A 148 -10.21 -1.02 -1.18
N THR A 149 -10.12 0.25 -1.57
CA THR A 149 -9.70 0.66 -2.92
C THR A 149 -8.26 0.25 -3.21
N VAL A 150 -7.36 0.42 -2.24
CA VAL A 150 -5.98 -0.04 -2.35
C VAL A 150 -5.93 -1.57 -2.43
N LEU A 151 -6.75 -2.28 -1.65
CA LEU A 151 -6.87 -3.73 -1.73
C LEU A 151 -7.40 -4.21 -3.09
N ALA A 152 -8.37 -3.53 -3.68
CA ALA A 152 -8.88 -3.87 -5.02
C ALA A 152 -7.74 -3.82 -6.06
N ARG A 153 -6.89 -2.79 -5.96
CA ARG A 153 -5.72 -2.69 -6.83
C ARG A 153 -4.69 -3.76 -6.51
N PHE A 154 -4.44 -4.03 -5.24
CA PHE A 154 -3.52 -5.07 -4.80
C PHE A 154 -3.91 -6.44 -5.36
N PHE A 155 -5.15 -6.89 -5.18
CA PHE A 155 -5.60 -8.18 -5.71
C PHE A 155 -5.51 -8.26 -7.25
N SER A 156 -5.76 -7.15 -7.96
CA SER A 156 -5.63 -7.11 -9.42
C SER A 156 -4.20 -7.34 -9.93
N LEU A 157 -3.18 -7.08 -9.11
CA LEU A 157 -1.77 -7.35 -9.46
C LEU A 157 -1.43 -8.84 -9.37
N TYR A 158 -2.14 -9.59 -8.54
CA TYR A 158 -1.90 -11.02 -8.36
C TYR A 158 -2.77 -11.89 -9.25
N ALA A 159 -3.84 -11.35 -9.85
CA ALA A 159 -4.64 -12.09 -10.82
C ALA A 159 -3.74 -12.69 -11.92
N SER A 160 -3.92 -13.98 -12.21
CA SER A 160 -3.11 -14.69 -13.21
C SER A 160 -3.27 -14.08 -14.60
N VAL A 161 -2.35 -14.40 -15.51
CA VAL A 161 -2.45 -14.02 -16.93
C VAL A 161 -3.82 -14.43 -17.47
N ASN A 162 -4.53 -13.50 -18.11
CA ASN A 162 -5.90 -13.66 -18.63
C ASN A 162 -7.00 -13.91 -17.58
N ALA A 163 -6.77 -13.60 -16.31
CA ALA A 163 -7.82 -13.59 -15.29
C ALA A 163 -8.10 -12.18 -14.81
N PHE A 164 -9.34 -11.94 -14.37
CA PHE A 164 -9.72 -10.70 -13.69
C PHE A 164 -10.04 -10.96 -12.23
N HIS A 165 -9.89 -9.92 -11.40
CA HIS A 165 -10.31 -9.95 -10.01
C HIS A 165 -11.36 -8.88 -9.74
N LEU A 166 -12.35 -9.24 -8.94
CA LEU A 166 -13.34 -8.33 -8.39
C LEU A 166 -13.25 -8.33 -6.87
N LEU A 167 -13.24 -7.14 -6.31
CA LEU A 167 -13.36 -6.96 -4.87
C LEU A 167 -14.78 -6.47 -4.53
N LYS A 168 -15.40 -7.16 -3.58
CA LYS A 168 -16.59 -6.73 -2.86
C LYS A 168 -16.24 -6.56 -1.39
N VAL A 169 -16.67 -5.48 -0.78
CA VAL A 169 -16.48 -5.23 0.65
C VAL A 169 -17.83 -4.97 1.29
N ILE A 170 -18.10 -5.69 2.36
CA ILE A 170 -19.29 -5.54 3.19
C ILE A 170 -18.85 -4.90 4.51
N ASN A 171 -19.40 -3.73 4.80
CA ASN A 171 -19.22 -3.07 6.08
C ASN A 171 -20.18 -3.72 7.10
N LEU A 172 -19.63 -4.26 8.19
CA LEU A 172 -20.40 -4.98 9.19
C LEU A 172 -21.27 -4.05 10.05
N ASP A 173 -20.90 -2.78 10.17
CA ASP A 173 -21.57 -1.84 11.09
C ASP A 173 -22.85 -1.25 10.48
N ASN A 174 -22.83 -0.91 9.18
CA ASN A 174 -23.98 -0.35 8.46
C ASN A 174 -24.57 -1.27 7.37
N GLN A 175 -23.97 -2.44 7.14
CA GLN A 175 -24.37 -3.41 6.10
C GLN A 175 -24.27 -2.88 4.66
N GLU A 176 -23.54 -1.78 4.44
CA GLU A 176 -23.27 -1.29 3.09
C GLU A 176 -22.32 -2.21 2.33
N CYS A 177 -22.56 -2.29 1.02
CA CYS A 177 -21.81 -3.12 0.11
C CYS A 177 -21.12 -2.26 -0.95
N TYR A 178 -19.80 -2.28 -0.95
CA TYR A 178 -18.97 -1.60 -1.94
C TYR A 178 -18.40 -2.61 -2.93
N GLU A 179 -18.50 -2.30 -4.22
CA GLU A 179 -17.97 -3.13 -5.30
C GLU A 179 -17.03 -2.30 -6.16
N TRP A 180 -15.83 -2.83 -6.41
CA TRP A 180 -14.89 -2.20 -7.32
C TRP A 180 -15.01 -2.83 -8.70
N PRO A 181 -15.03 -2.02 -9.77
CA PRO A 181 -15.05 -2.56 -11.13
C PRO A 181 -13.78 -3.33 -11.42
N VAL A 182 -13.83 -4.21 -12.43
CA VAL A 182 -12.67 -4.95 -12.92
C VAL A 182 -11.51 -3.98 -13.15
N GLN A 183 -10.48 -4.10 -12.33
CA GLN A 183 -9.24 -3.37 -12.53
C GLN A 183 -8.41 -4.17 -13.53
N THR A 184 -8.01 -3.55 -14.62
CA THR A 184 -7.01 -4.16 -15.51
C THR A 184 -5.70 -4.26 -14.72
N GLY A 185 -5.27 -5.50 -14.46
CA GLY A 185 -3.99 -5.78 -13.81
C GLY A 185 -2.80 -5.42 -14.71
N GLN A 186 -1.60 -5.88 -14.36
CA GLN A 186 -0.40 -5.68 -15.21
C GLN A 186 -0.48 -6.44 -16.55
N HIS A 187 -1.37 -7.43 -16.66
CA HIS A 187 -1.54 -8.24 -17.84
C HIS A 187 -2.82 -7.84 -18.57
N ALA A 188 -2.69 -7.53 -19.87
CA ALA A 188 -3.85 -7.29 -20.72
C ALA A 188 -4.76 -8.54 -20.73
N LEU A 189 -6.06 -8.33 -20.59
CA LEU A 189 -7.05 -9.35 -20.92
C LEU A 189 -7.02 -9.50 -22.45
N MET A 190 -6.48 -10.61 -22.95
CA MET A 190 -6.42 -10.91 -24.38
C MET A 190 -7.79 -11.33 -24.92
#